data_AF-A0A0B6TPV4-F1
#
_entry.id   AF-A0A0B6TPV4-F1
#
_cell.length_a   1.000
_cell.length_b   1.000
_cell.length_c   1.000
_cell.angle_alpha   90.00
_cell.angle_beta   90.00
_cell.angle_gamma   90.00
#
_symmetry.space_group_name_H-M   'P 1'
#
loop_
_entity.id
_entity.type
_entity.pdbx_description
1 polymer ?
#
loop_
_entity_poly.entity_id
_entity_poly.type
_entity_poly.pdbx_seq_one_letter_code
_entity_poly.pdbx_strand_id
1 'polypeptide(L)'
;MAQNEPTFIDVQRRDIVAEIVTKDGVPVLSIDKQVPGGSSKRLLLLNKIDAKQLANVLEHYLKQVYSLELAGLNASLSPQDMVALFGEEDED
;
A
#
# COMPACT_ATOMS: atom_id res chain seq x y z
N MET A 1 16.77 8.82 -20.08
CA MET A 1 16.03 9.01 -18.81
C MET A 1 14.87 8.05 -18.84
N ALA A 2 14.91 7.00 -18.03
CA ALA A 2 13.85 6.00 -17.96
C ALA A 2 12.81 6.51 -16.95
N GLN A 3 11.88 7.33 -17.40
CA GLN A 3 10.80 7.85 -16.56
C GLN A 3 9.48 7.37 -17.15
N ASN A 4 9.24 6.06 -17.05
CA ASN A 4 7.95 5.49 -17.42
C ASN A 4 7.67 4.15 -16.74
N GLU A 5 8.50 3.72 -15.77
CA GLU A 5 8.14 2.55 -14.98
C GLU A 5 7.06 2.93 -13.96
N PRO A 6 5.97 2.15 -13.87
CA PRO A 6 4.93 2.39 -12.89
C PRO A 6 5.49 2.23 -11.48
N THR A 7 5.09 3.13 -10.58
CA THR A 7 5.39 2.99 -9.14
C THR A 7 4.67 1.79 -8.56
N PHE A 8 3.43 1.54 -8.99
CA PHE A 8 2.67 0.34 -8.64
C PHE A 8 1.54 0.09 -9.63
N ILE A 9 0.99 -1.12 -9.58
CA ILE A 9 -0.21 -1.52 -10.32
C ILE A 9 -1.36 -1.61 -9.31
N ASP A 10 -2.46 -0.90 -9.57
CA ASP A 10 -3.62 -1.02 -8.69
C ASP A 10 -4.46 -2.27 -8.97
N VAL A 11 -5.45 -2.53 -8.12
CA VAL A 11 -6.35 -3.69 -8.25
C VAL A 11 -7.17 -3.69 -9.54
N GLN A 12 -7.27 -2.54 -10.23
CA GLN A 12 -7.92 -2.42 -11.54
C GLN A 12 -6.94 -2.62 -12.71
N ARG A 13 -5.71 -3.06 -12.42
CA ARG A 13 -4.63 -3.29 -13.38
C ARG A 13 -4.23 -2.03 -14.14
N ARG A 14 -4.24 -0.88 -13.47
CA ARG A 14 -3.75 0.38 -14.04
C ARG A 14 -2.31 0.61 -13.60
N ASP A 15 -1.47 0.97 -14.56
CA ASP A 15 -0.11 1.45 -14.32
C ASP A 15 -0.18 2.83 -13.67
N ILE A 16 0.21 2.93 -12.41
CA ILE A 16 0.20 4.17 -11.64
C ILE A 16 1.63 4.69 -11.47
N VAL A 17 1.85 5.95 -11.80
CA VAL A 17 3.10 6.67 -11.56
C VAL A 17 2.84 7.72 -10.48
N ALA A 18 3.66 7.69 -9.43
CA ALA A 18 3.66 8.68 -8.37
C ALA A 18 4.99 9.44 -8.40
N GLU A 19 4.94 10.76 -8.53
CA GLU A 19 6.13 11.61 -8.63
C GLU A 19 5.95 12.94 -7.90
N ILE A 20 7.04 13.46 -7.32
CA ILE A 20 7.03 14.81 -6.74
C ILE A 20 7.27 15.80 -7.87
N VAL A 21 6.32 16.71 -8.07
CA VAL A 21 6.39 17.77 -9.07
C VAL A 21 6.28 19.14 -8.41
N THR A 22 6.73 20.18 -9.09
CA THR A 22 6.56 21.56 -8.64
C THR A 22 5.30 22.16 -9.25
N LYS A 23 4.42 22.71 -8.41
CA LYS A 23 3.26 23.49 -8.82
C LYS A 23 3.28 24.83 -8.10
N ASP A 24 3.28 25.93 -8.86
CA ASP A 24 3.28 27.30 -8.31
C ASP A 24 4.42 27.54 -7.30
N GLY A 25 5.58 26.94 -7.54
CA GLY A 25 6.77 27.01 -6.67
C GLY A 25 6.73 26.09 -5.44
N VAL A 26 5.67 25.28 -5.27
CA VAL A 26 5.49 24.38 -4.14
C VAL A 26 5.60 22.92 -4.58
N PRO A 27 6.34 22.06 -3.87
CA PRO A 27 6.37 20.63 -4.16
C PRO A 27 5.04 19.97 -3.80
N VAL A 28 4.51 19.18 -4.73
CA VAL A 28 3.28 18.41 -4.59
C VAL A 28 3.49 16.99 -5.11
N LEU A 29 2.75 16.02 -4.57
CA LEU A 29 2.75 14.64 -5.06
C LEU A 29 1.72 14.50 -6.18
N SER A 30 2.19 14.21 -7.39
CA SER A 30 1.36 13.81 -8.52
C SER A 30 1.15 12.31 -8.49
N ILE A 31 -0.10 11.88 -8.71
CA ILE A 31 -0.44 10.48 -8.94
C ILE A 31 -1.21 10.42 -10.25
N ASP A 32 -0.60 9.80 -11.26
CA ASP A 32 -1.12 9.73 -12.61
C ASP A 32 -1.26 8.26 -13.02
N LYS A 33 -2.30 7.95 -13.79
CA LYS A 33 -2.35 6.66 -14.51
C LYS A 33 -1.75 6.82 -15.89
N GLN A 34 -0.99 5.82 -16.34
CA GLN A 34 -0.60 5.73 -17.73
C GLN A 34 -1.80 5.32 -18.59
N VAL A 35 -1.83 5.82 -19.82
CA VAL A 35 -2.87 5.58 -20.81
C VAL A 35 -2.19 5.06 -22.09
N PRO A 36 -2.83 4.15 -22.85
CA PRO A 36 -2.27 3.68 -24.12
C PRO A 36 -1.83 4.84 -25.03
N GLY A 37 -0.67 4.68 -25.67
CA GLY A 37 -0.05 5.73 -26.48
C GLY A 37 0.91 6.64 -25.71
N GLY A 38 1.26 6.30 -24.46
CA GLY A 38 2.33 6.99 -23.70
C GLY A 38 1.88 8.28 -23.02
N SER A 39 0.59 8.61 -23.07
CA SER A 39 0.02 9.72 -22.31
C SER A 39 -0.26 9.31 -20.86
N SER A 40 -0.40 10.30 -19.97
CA SER A 40 -0.81 10.08 -18.58
C SER A 40 -2.05 10.91 -18.26
N LYS A 41 -2.87 10.41 -17.32
CA LYS A 41 -4.03 11.12 -16.79
C LYS A 41 -3.91 11.26 -15.28
N ARG A 42 -3.98 12.49 -14.80
CA ARG A 42 -3.95 12.80 -13.37
C ARG A 42 -5.14 12.20 -12.63
N LEU A 43 -4.83 11.48 -11.55
CA LEU A 43 -5.81 10.96 -10.61
C LEU A 43 -5.85 11.82 -9.35
N LEU A 44 -4.68 12.13 -8.78
CA LEU A 44 -4.56 12.96 -7.59
C LEU A 44 -3.41 13.96 -7.73
N LEU A 45 -3.56 15.09 -7.06
CA LEU A 45 -2.48 16.06 -6.85
C LEU A 45 -2.54 16.51 -5.40
N LEU A 46 -1.57 16.09 -4.60
CA LEU A 46 -1.62 16.22 -3.16
C LEU A 46 -0.53 17.17 -2.69
N ASN A 47 -0.90 18.14 -1.84
CA ASN A 47 0.08 18.88 -1.07
C ASN A 47 0.61 18.00 0.09
N LYS A 48 1.56 18.53 0.88
CA LYS A 48 2.14 17.81 2.02
C LYS A 48 1.12 17.36 3.08
N ILE A 49 0.07 18.15 3.32
CA ILE A 49 -0.93 17.90 4.36
C ILE A 49 -1.84 16.75 3.91
N ASP A 50 -2.35 16.83 2.69
CA ASP A 50 -3.25 15.81 2.13
C ASP A 50 -2.50 14.48 1.92
N ALA A 51 -1.24 14.53 1.49
CA ALA A 51 -0.40 13.34 1.38
C ALA A 51 -0.19 12.65 2.73
N LYS A 52 -0.01 13.42 3.82
CA LYS A 52 0.12 12.85 5.17
C LYS A 52 -1.18 12.20 5.63
N GLN A 53 -2.33 12.80 5.35
CA GLN A 53 -3.63 12.21 5.68
C GLN A 53 -3.85 10.90 4.93
N LEU A 54 -3.55 10.87 3.62
CA LEU A 54 -3.64 9.64 2.81
C LEU A 54 -2.72 8.54 3.36
N ALA A 55 -1.48 8.88 3.72
CA ALA A 55 -0.54 7.91 4.30
C ALA A 55 -1.09 7.26 5.59
N ASN A 56 -1.72 8.05 6.47
CA ASN A 56 -2.33 7.52 7.68
C ASN A 56 -3.50 6.57 7.34
N VAL A 57 -4.35 6.92 6.37
CA VAL A 57 -5.46 6.04 5.91
C VAL A 57 -4.92 4.71 5.37
N LEU A 58 -3.86 4.75 4.56
CA LEU A 58 -3.21 3.55 4.03
C LEU A 58 -2.64 2.67 5.15
N GLU A 59 -1.99 3.28 6.15
CA GLU A 59 -1.46 2.55 7.29
C GLU A 59 -2.57 1.86 8.11
N HIS A 60 -3.69 2.56 8.34
CA HIS A 60 -4.84 1.97 9.01
C HIS A 60 -5.45 0.81 8.21
N TYR A 61 -5.59 0.97 6.90
CA TYR A 61 -6.07 -0.10 6.01
C TYR A 61 -5.19 -1.35 6.10
N LEU A 62 -3.85 -1.20 5.98
CA LEU A 62 -2.92 -2.31 6.05
C LEU A 62 -2.99 -3.05 7.39
N LYS A 63 -3.05 -2.30 8.51
CA LYS A 63 -3.22 -2.89 9.85
C LYS A 63 -4.49 -3.72 9.96
N GLN A 64 -5.60 -3.25 9.39
CA GLN A 64 -6.87 -3.98 9.39
C GLN A 64 -6.78 -5.27 8.57
N VAL A 65 -6.21 -5.21 7.36
CA VAL A 65 -6.05 -6.39 6.49
C VAL A 65 -5.16 -7.44 7.15
N TYR A 66 -3.99 -7.07 7.67
CA TYR A 66 -3.10 -8.02 8.32
C TYR A 66 -3.69 -8.63 9.60
N SER A 67 -4.47 -7.85 10.36
CA SER A 67 -5.18 -8.37 11.53
C SER A 67 -6.20 -9.44 11.14
N LEU A 68 -6.91 -9.25 10.02
CA LEU A 68 -7.87 -10.23 9.50
C LEU A 68 -7.18 -11.49 8.97
N GLU A 69 -6.06 -11.34 8.25
CA GLU A 69 -5.26 -12.46 7.77
C GLU A 69 -4.72 -13.30 8.93
N LEU A 70 -4.22 -12.66 9.99
CA LEU A 70 -3.74 -13.34 11.19
C LEU A 70 -4.87 -14.07 11.94
N ALA A 71 -6.05 -13.45 12.06
CA ALA A 71 -7.22 -14.10 12.65
C ALA A 71 -7.67 -15.32 11.84
N GLY A 72 -7.64 -15.22 10.51
CA GLY A 72 -7.93 -16.34 9.61
C GLY A 72 -6.90 -17.48 9.70
N LEU A 73 -5.62 -17.14 9.81
CA LEU A 73 -4.54 -18.10 10.04
C LEU A 73 -4.73 -18.85 11.37
N ASN A 74 -5.02 -18.13 12.46
CA ASN A 74 -5.27 -18.73 13.77
C ASN A 74 -6.54 -19.62 13.78
N ALA A 75 -7.55 -19.30 12.97
CA ALA A 75 -8.72 -20.15 12.80
C ALA A 75 -8.46 -21.41 11.95
N SER A 76 -7.35 -21.44 11.20
CA SER A 76 -6.98 -22.55 10.32
C SER A 76 -5.91 -23.50 10.90
N LEU A 77 -5.25 -23.12 12.00
CA LEU A 77 -4.31 -23.99 12.70
C LEU A 77 -5.07 -25.09 13.45
N SER A 78 -4.66 -26.35 13.26
CA SER A 78 -5.20 -27.44 14.08
C SER A 78 -4.73 -27.27 15.53
N PRO A 79 -5.44 -27.83 16.54
CA PRO A 79 -4.99 -27.78 17.93
C PRO A 79 -3.57 -28.33 18.14
N GLN A 80 -3.10 -29.24 17.28
CA GLN A 80 -1.76 -29.80 17.32
C GLN A 80 -0.72 -28.79 16.82
N ASP A 81 -1.03 -28.03 15.77
CA ASP A 81 -0.14 -26.99 15.22
C ASP A 81 -0.01 -25.78 16.17
N MET A 82 -1.08 -25.45 16.90
CA MET A 82 -1.03 -24.41 17.93
C MET A 82 -0.14 -24.81 19.12
N VAL A 83 -0.21 -26.07 19.56
CA VAL A 83 0.66 -26.59 20.64
C VAL A 83 2.11 -26.67 20.20
N ALA A 84 2.39 -27.03 18.94
CA ALA A 84 3.76 -27.06 18.42
C ALA A 84 4.40 -25.67 18.26
N LEU A 85 3.59 -24.62 18.01
CA LEU A 85 4.07 -23.25 17.83
C LEU A 85 4.13 -22.42 19.13
N PHE A 86 3.26 -22.71 20.10
CA PHE A 86 3.08 -21.90 21.31
C PHE A 86 3.11 -22.71 22.62
N GLY A 87 3.35 -24.03 22.56
CA GLY A 87 3.38 -24.92 23.73
C GLY A 87 4.76 -25.19 24.31
N GLU A 88 5.83 -24.58 23.79
CA GLU A 88 7.20 -24.68 24.34
C GLU A 88 7.54 -23.53 25.33
N GLU A 89 6.60 -23.12 26.19
CA GLU A 89 6.88 -22.18 27.30
C GLU A 89 6.47 -22.75 28.68
N ASP A 90 6.65 -24.05 28.91
CA ASP A 90 6.58 -24.63 30.26
C ASP A 90 7.67 -25.70 30.45
N GLU A 91 8.94 -25.30 30.51
CA GLU A 91 10.02 -26.07 31.17
C GLU A 91 11.18 -25.12 31.56
N ASP A 92 10.99 -24.36 32.66
CA ASP A 92 11.88 -24.22 33.83
C ASP A 92 11.56 -23.01 34.73
#